data_AF-A0A8J5HPM9-F1
#
_entry.id   AF-A0A8J5HPM9-F1
#
_cell.length_a   1.000
_cell.length_b   1.000
_cell.length_c   1.000
_cell.angle_alpha   90.00
_cell.angle_beta   90.00
_cell.angle_gamma   90.00
#
_symmetry.space_group_name_H-M   'P 1'
#
loop_
_entity.id
_entity.type
_entity.pdbx_description
1 polymer ?
#
loop_
_entity_poly.entity_id
_entity_poly.type
_entity_poly.pdbx_seq_one_letter_code
_entity_poly.pdbx_strand_id
1 'polypeptide(L)'
;MPVSKVPKQGRAADPFDSDSDTELYKPPSKDARNKYKNDFSDTGGFENQSVQELEKYAAYKAEETTSKVNDCLKIAEIIKEDASNTLTMLHQQGDQINRTHEICVTIDKDLSRGESLLGSLGGFFSMPWKPKKTKEIKGPAVTADNSSKATKEQRDKLGLSSNGKGQSNPREYAEPTSAMDKVQIEKSKQDDGLDDLSDVLGQLKGMAVDMGSEIERQNKALDGLQDDVDELNSRVKGANQRARKILGK
;
A
#
# COMPACT_ATOMS: atom_id res chain seq x y z
N MET A 1 89.34 8.10 46.63
CA MET A 1 89.58 7.53 45.28
C MET A 1 88.30 7.68 44.47
N PRO A 2 88.32 8.37 43.32
CA PRO A 2 87.23 8.37 42.34
C PRO A 2 87.46 7.31 41.26
N VAL A 3 86.40 6.82 40.62
CA VAL A 3 86.50 6.09 39.35
C VAL A 3 85.41 6.58 38.39
N SER A 4 85.86 7.29 37.36
CA SER A 4 85.18 7.63 36.09
C SER A 4 84.97 6.35 35.26
N LYS A 5 84.13 6.17 34.23
CA LYS A 5 83.45 6.96 33.17
C LYS A 5 82.35 6.00 32.59
N VAL A 6 81.39 6.42 31.76
CA VAL A 6 81.37 6.29 30.27
C VAL A 6 79.95 6.70 29.78
N PRO A 7 79.79 7.37 28.61
CA PRO A 7 78.52 7.95 28.15
C PRO A 7 77.61 6.93 27.44
N LYS A 8 76.28 7.12 27.52
CA LYS A 8 75.31 6.34 26.72
C LYS A 8 75.19 6.92 25.32
N GLN A 9 75.52 6.06 24.35
CA GLN A 9 75.38 6.21 22.91
C GLN A 9 73.94 6.47 22.49
N GLY A 10 73.77 7.24 21.42
CA GLY A 10 72.50 7.48 20.74
C GLY A 10 71.86 6.18 20.27
N ARG A 11 70.54 6.06 20.47
CA ARG A 11 69.75 5.02 19.82
C ARG A 11 69.53 5.41 18.37
N ALA A 12 69.90 4.48 17.49
CA ALA A 12 69.54 4.51 16.07
C ALA A 12 68.01 4.61 15.93
N ALA A 13 67.56 5.44 14.99
CA ALA A 13 66.19 5.39 14.52
C ALA A 13 66.01 4.08 13.73
N ASP A 14 65.08 3.24 14.17
CA ASP A 14 64.66 2.05 13.44
C ASP A 14 63.92 2.50 12.15
N PRO A 15 64.31 2.02 10.95
CA PRO A 15 63.74 2.47 9.68
C PRO A 15 62.44 1.74 9.31
N PHE A 16 61.79 1.08 10.27
CA PHE A 16 60.60 0.25 10.07
C PHE A 16 59.39 0.67 10.93
N ASP A 17 59.37 1.90 11.45
CA ASP A 17 58.15 2.52 11.98
C ASP A 17 57.36 3.12 10.81
N SER A 18 56.86 2.23 9.94
CA SER A 18 55.84 2.59 8.97
C SER A 18 54.51 2.50 9.69
N ASP A 19 54.15 3.57 10.42
CA ASP A 19 52.78 3.83 10.86
C ASP A 19 51.89 3.84 9.63
N SER A 20 51.36 2.67 9.28
CA SER A 20 50.30 2.52 8.29
C SER A 20 49.01 2.93 8.97
N ASP A 21 48.89 4.23 9.27
CA ASP A 21 47.62 4.87 9.58
C ASP A 21 46.71 4.65 8.37
N THR A 22 45.89 3.62 8.46
CA THR A 22 44.83 3.37 7.50
C THR A 22 43.80 4.47 7.76
N GLU A 23 43.95 5.61 7.08
CA GLU A 23 43.05 6.76 7.23
C GLU A 23 41.63 6.33 6.84
N LEU A 24 40.86 5.92 7.86
CA LEU A 24 39.44 5.62 7.73
C LEU A 24 38.72 6.89 7.24
N TYR A 25 37.80 6.75 6.28
CA TYR A 25 37.06 7.88 5.74
C TYR A 25 36.39 8.69 6.87
N LYS A 26 36.73 9.97 6.98
CA LYS A 26 36.10 10.89 7.94
C LYS A 26 34.91 11.61 7.28
N PRO A 27 33.70 11.50 7.85
CA PRO A 27 32.54 12.21 7.32
C PRO A 27 32.72 13.73 7.42
N PRO A 28 32.11 14.50 6.51
CA PRO A 28 32.23 15.95 6.50
C PRO A 28 31.63 16.60 7.76
N SER A 29 32.23 17.71 8.20
CA SER A 29 31.75 18.50 9.33
C SER A 29 30.38 19.14 9.04
N LYS A 30 29.68 19.61 10.08
CA LYS A 30 28.39 20.29 9.91
C LYS A 30 28.50 21.54 9.03
N ASP A 31 29.58 22.30 9.18
CA ASP A 31 29.84 23.49 8.38
C ASP A 31 30.08 23.14 6.90
N ALA A 32 30.81 22.05 6.63
CA ALA A 32 31.01 21.53 5.28
C ALA A 32 29.69 21.07 4.66
N ARG A 33 28.86 20.34 5.42
CA ARG A 33 27.52 19.93 4.96
C ARG A 33 26.62 21.11 4.61
N ASN A 34 26.70 22.23 5.36
CA ASN A 34 25.95 23.44 5.02
C ASN A 34 26.41 24.06 3.71
N LYS A 35 27.72 24.09 3.43
CA LYS A 35 28.27 24.55 2.14
C LYS A 35 27.79 23.65 0.98
N TYR A 36 27.74 22.35 1.21
CA TYR A 36 27.27 21.38 0.22
C TYR A 36 25.78 21.50 -0.08
N LYS A 37 24.95 21.88 0.90
CA LYS A 37 23.51 22.11 0.66
C LYS A 37 23.25 23.25 -0.30
N ASN A 38 24.10 24.27 -0.30
CA ASN A 38 23.99 25.43 -1.20
C ASN A 38 24.82 25.26 -2.48
N ASP A 39 25.29 24.05 -2.81
CA ASP A 39 26.05 23.74 -4.02
C ASP A 39 27.25 24.69 -4.25
N PHE A 40 27.92 25.08 -3.16
CA PHE A 40 29.07 26.01 -3.19
C PHE A 40 28.76 27.41 -3.75
N SER A 41 27.49 27.85 -3.77
CA SER A 41 27.09 29.19 -4.22
C SER A 41 27.89 30.29 -3.51
N ASP A 42 28.11 30.11 -2.21
CA ASP A 42 28.74 31.10 -1.34
C ASP A 42 30.27 31.12 -1.47
N THR A 43 30.86 30.10 -2.11
CA THR A 43 32.32 29.92 -2.27
C THR A 43 32.77 30.04 -3.73
N GLY A 44 31.93 30.61 -4.59
CA GLY A 44 32.26 30.85 -6.00
C GLY A 44 32.04 29.66 -6.92
N GLY A 45 31.24 28.67 -6.52
CA GLY A 45 30.90 27.51 -7.33
C GLY A 45 31.97 26.41 -7.36
N PHE A 46 31.68 25.35 -8.13
CA PHE A 46 32.48 24.12 -8.18
C PHE A 46 33.91 24.32 -8.66
N GLU A 47 34.14 25.25 -9.60
CA GLU A 47 35.46 25.50 -10.19
C GLU A 47 36.48 26.06 -9.18
N ASN A 48 35.99 26.63 -8.07
CA ASN A 48 36.82 27.17 -6.99
C ASN A 48 37.06 26.17 -5.85
N GLN A 49 36.64 24.92 -5.99
CA GLN A 49 36.81 23.88 -4.98
C GLN A 49 37.94 22.92 -5.34
N SER A 50 38.61 22.36 -4.33
CA SER A 50 39.61 21.31 -4.54
C SER A 50 38.93 19.99 -4.91
N VAL A 51 39.66 19.11 -5.61
CA VAL A 51 39.18 17.77 -5.98
C VAL A 51 38.72 16.98 -4.75
N GLN A 52 39.47 17.06 -3.66
CA GLN A 52 39.13 16.40 -2.39
C GLN A 52 37.81 16.91 -1.79
N GLU A 53 37.50 18.20 -1.96
CA GLU A 53 36.24 18.80 -1.50
C GLU A 53 35.07 18.38 -2.39
N LEU A 54 35.30 18.27 -3.71
CA LEU A 54 34.33 17.76 -4.67
C LEU A 54 34.02 16.27 -4.44
N GLU A 55 35.02 15.45 -4.09
CA GLU A 55 34.82 14.05 -3.71
C GLU A 55 33.97 13.91 -2.44
N LYS A 56 34.24 14.73 -1.42
CA LYS A 56 33.41 14.77 -0.19
C LYS A 56 31.98 15.23 -0.48
N TYR A 57 31.81 16.22 -1.35
CA TYR A 57 30.51 16.66 -1.81
C TYR A 57 29.76 15.55 -2.56
N ALA A 58 30.43 14.82 -3.45
CA ALA A 58 29.83 13.68 -4.15
C ALA A 58 29.35 12.61 -3.18
N ALA A 59 30.17 12.27 -2.17
CA ALA A 59 29.78 11.35 -1.11
C ALA A 59 28.60 11.87 -0.28
N TYR A 60 28.57 13.17 0.03
CA TYR A 60 27.45 13.80 0.74
C TYR A 60 26.15 13.74 -0.08
N LYS A 61 26.20 14.08 -1.37
CA LYS A 61 25.03 14.02 -2.25
C LYS A 61 24.55 12.58 -2.45
N ALA A 62 25.46 11.61 -2.52
CA ALA A 62 25.10 10.20 -2.57
C ALA A 62 24.35 9.79 -1.29
N GLU A 63 24.84 10.14 -0.09
CA GLU A 63 24.12 9.89 1.17
C GLU A 63 22.73 10.55 1.19
N GLU A 64 22.63 11.79 0.72
CA GLU A 64 21.36 12.52 0.66
C GLU A 64 20.35 11.80 -0.25
N THR A 65 20.80 11.32 -1.41
CA THR A 65 19.96 10.55 -2.34
C THR A 65 19.53 9.21 -1.73
N THR A 66 20.44 8.47 -1.09
CA THR A 66 20.09 7.23 -0.39
C THR A 66 19.03 7.47 0.69
N SER A 67 19.16 8.56 1.46
CA SER A 67 18.16 8.95 2.47
C SER A 67 16.79 9.17 1.83
N LYS A 68 16.72 9.86 0.70
CA LYS A 68 15.46 10.12 -0.02
C LYS A 68 14.83 8.83 -0.55
N VAL A 69 15.63 7.89 -1.06
CA VAL A 69 15.14 6.56 -1.50
C VAL A 69 14.52 5.81 -0.32
N ASN A 70 15.18 5.81 0.84
CA ASN A 70 14.66 5.18 2.06
C ASN A 70 13.35 5.85 2.54
N ASP A 71 13.25 7.18 2.47
CA ASP A 71 12.02 7.89 2.80
C ASP A 71 10.87 7.50 1.85
N CYS A 72 11.14 7.40 0.54
CA CYS A 72 10.17 6.92 -0.44
C CYS A 72 9.72 5.48 -0.16
N LEU A 73 10.64 4.59 0.18
CA LEU A 73 10.33 3.20 0.52
C LEU A 73 9.42 3.14 1.74
N LYS A 74 9.73 3.88 2.80
CA LYS A 74 8.91 3.96 4.01
C LYS A 74 7.49 4.45 3.70
N ILE A 75 7.36 5.48 2.87
CA ILE A 75 6.05 5.98 2.45
C ILE A 75 5.30 4.90 1.66
N ALA A 76 5.96 4.22 0.72
CA ALA A 76 5.35 3.17 -0.07
C ALA A 76 4.85 1.99 0.80
N GLU A 77 5.61 1.61 1.82
CA GLU A 77 5.20 0.59 2.79
C GLU A 77 3.95 0.99 3.59
N ILE A 78 3.88 2.24 4.04
CA ILE A 78 2.69 2.78 4.73
C ILE A 78 1.48 2.73 3.80
N ILE A 79 1.63 3.18 2.54
CA ILE A 79 0.53 3.13 1.55
C ILE A 79 0.09 1.67 1.32
N LYS A 80 1.03 0.73 1.31
CA LYS A 80 0.74 -0.69 1.14
C LYS A 80 -0.14 -1.23 2.28
N GLU A 81 0.17 -0.87 3.52
CA GLU A 81 -0.63 -1.23 4.70
C GLU A 81 -2.06 -0.66 4.60
N ASP A 82 -2.19 0.62 4.28
CA ASP A 82 -3.49 1.28 4.13
C ASP A 82 -4.32 0.69 2.97
N ALA A 83 -3.67 0.37 1.85
CA ALA A 83 -4.31 -0.29 0.71
C ALA A 83 -4.84 -1.68 1.07
N SER A 84 -4.08 -2.46 1.87
CA SER A 84 -4.53 -3.77 2.36
C SER A 84 -5.76 -3.67 3.27
N ASN A 85 -5.79 -2.67 4.16
CA ASN A 85 -6.95 -2.40 4.99
C ASN A 85 -8.16 -1.99 4.14
N THR A 86 -7.95 -1.14 3.14
CA THR A 86 -9.00 -0.70 2.21
C THR A 86 -9.58 -1.85 1.40
N LEU A 87 -8.75 -2.75 0.87
CA LEU A 87 -9.19 -3.97 0.17
C LEU A 87 -10.06 -4.86 1.06
N THR A 88 -9.67 -5.03 2.33
CA THR A 88 -10.46 -5.81 3.29
C THR A 88 -11.83 -5.18 3.51
N MET A 89 -11.88 -3.86 3.66
CA MET A 89 -13.13 -3.12 3.79
C MET A 89 -14.01 -3.23 2.54
N LEU A 90 -13.42 -3.11 1.34
CA LEU A 90 -14.15 -3.25 0.09
C LEU A 90 -14.79 -4.64 -0.03
N HIS A 91 -14.04 -5.72 0.20
CA HIS A 91 -14.62 -7.08 0.21
C HIS A 91 -15.79 -7.21 1.20
N GLN A 92 -15.65 -6.69 2.41
CA GLN A 92 -16.73 -6.71 3.41
C GLN A 92 -17.96 -5.92 2.96
N GLN A 93 -17.79 -4.79 2.28
CA GLN A 93 -18.89 -4.01 1.70
C GLN A 93 -19.58 -4.76 0.56
N GLY A 94 -18.81 -5.42 -0.31
CA GLY A 94 -19.34 -6.26 -1.38
C GLY A 94 -20.23 -7.40 -0.82
N ASP A 95 -19.78 -8.06 0.24
CA ASP A 95 -20.58 -9.08 0.93
C ASP A 95 -21.87 -8.51 1.55
N GLN A 96 -21.81 -7.30 2.11
CA GLN A 96 -22.99 -6.64 2.65
C GLN A 96 -24.03 -6.30 1.56
N ILE A 97 -23.57 -5.85 0.38
CA ILE A 97 -24.45 -5.61 -0.77
C ILE A 97 -25.15 -6.91 -1.18
N ASN A 98 -24.39 -8.02 -1.25
CA ASN A 98 -24.96 -9.33 -1.56
C ASN A 98 -26.02 -9.78 -0.57
N ARG A 99 -25.75 -9.63 0.74
CA ARG A 99 -26.74 -9.92 1.80
C ARG A 99 -27.98 -9.05 1.66
N THR A 100 -27.83 -7.78 1.29
CA THR A 100 -28.96 -6.89 1.10
C THR A 100 -29.85 -7.36 -0.05
N HIS A 101 -29.28 -7.83 -1.16
CA HIS A 101 -30.08 -8.45 -2.23
C HIS A 101 -30.82 -9.72 -1.75
N GLU A 102 -30.21 -10.58 -0.94
CA GLU A 102 -30.89 -11.76 -0.39
C GLU A 102 -32.07 -11.37 0.51
N ILE A 103 -31.93 -10.28 1.26
CA ILE A 103 -33.03 -9.69 2.03
C ILE A 103 -34.13 -9.19 1.07
N CYS A 104 -33.78 -8.50 -0.02
CA CYS A 104 -34.76 -8.08 -1.03
C CYS A 104 -35.53 -9.26 -1.63
N VAL A 105 -34.86 -10.39 -1.93
CA VAL A 105 -35.52 -11.63 -2.37
C VAL A 105 -36.48 -12.17 -1.31
N THR A 106 -36.11 -12.09 -0.04
CA THR A 106 -36.96 -12.55 1.07
C THR A 106 -38.19 -11.67 1.20
N ILE A 107 -38.03 -10.34 1.14
CA ILE A 107 -39.13 -9.39 1.14
C ILE A 107 -40.04 -9.61 -0.07
N ASP A 108 -39.50 -9.90 -1.26
CA ASP A 108 -40.29 -10.22 -2.45
C ASP A 108 -41.22 -11.41 -2.21
N LYS A 109 -40.70 -12.50 -1.63
CA LYS A 109 -41.45 -13.71 -1.31
C LYS A 109 -42.54 -13.43 -0.28
N ASP A 110 -42.22 -12.71 0.77
CA ASP A 110 -43.17 -12.39 1.84
C ASP A 110 -44.25 -11.42 1.37
N LEU A 111 -43.89 -10.41 0.56
CA LEU A 111 -44.86 -9.57 -0.13
C LEU A 111 -45.77 -10.40 -1.00
N SER A 112 -45.23 -11.32 -1.81
CA SER A 112 -46.06 -12.16 -2.69
C SER A 112 -47.12 -12.96 -1.92
N ARG A 113 -46.75 -13.49 -0.75
CA ARG A 113 -47.68 -14.19 0.16
C ARG A 113 -48.71 -13.21 0.75
N GLY A 114 -48.26 -12.07 1.25
CA GLY A 114 -49.13 -11.03 1.82
C GLY A 114 -50.12 -10.46 0.80
N GLU A 115 -49.67 -10.23 -0.42
CA GLU A 115 -50.50 -9.77 -1.53
C GLU A 115 -51.57 -10.81 -1.91
N SER A 116 -51.22 -12.10 -1.93
CA SER A 116 -52.19 -13.18 -2.14
C SER A 116 -53.26 -13.20 -1.04
N LEU A 117 -52.86 -13.03 0.23
CA LEU A 117 -53.79 -12.95 1.36
C LEU A 117 -54.72 -11.73 1.22
N LEU A 118 -54.17 -10.54 0.93
CA LEU A 118 -54.94 -9.31 0.68
C LEU A 118 -55.90 -9.45 -0.52
N GLY A 119 -55.53 -10.25 -1.52
CA GLY A 119 -56.41 -10.64 -2.62
C GLY A 119 -57.60 -11.45 -2.13
N SER A 120 -57.35 -12.48 -1.31
CA SER A 120 -58.39 -13.39 -0.78
C SER A 120 -59.34 -12.75 0.23
N LEU A 121 -58.86 -11.79 1.05
CA LEU A 121 -59.65 -11.04 2.03
C LEU A 121 -60.72 -10.12 1.42
N GLY A 122 -60.71 -9.96 0.09
CA GLY A 122 -61.63 -9.08 -0.62
C GLY A 122 -63.09 -9.56 -0.72
N GLY A 123 -63.41 -10.82 -0.44
CA GLY A 123 -64.78 -11.36 -0.54
C GLY A 123 -65.49 -11.12 -1.90
N PHE A 124 -66.77 -11.49 -1.99
CA PHE A 124 -67.57 -11.37 -3.23
C PHE A 124 -67.94 -9.92 -3.61
N PHE A 125 -67.61 -8.92 -2.78
CA PHE A 125 -68.03 -7.51 -2.96
C PHE A 125 -66.87 -6.52 -3.18
N SER A 126 -65.61 -6.94 -3.11
CA SER A 126 -64.49 -6.06 -3.48
C SER A 126 -63.88 -6.49 -4.82
N MET A 127 -63.60 -5.51 -5.67
CA MET A 127 -62.94 -5.75 -6.96
C MET A 127 -61.68 -6.62 -6.79
N PRO A 128 -61.44 -7.60 -7.69
CA PRO A 128 -60.24 -8.43 -7.64
C PRO A 128 -59.00 -7.56 -7.80
N TRP A 129 -58.17 -7.51 -6.76
CA TRP A 129 -56.89 -6.81 -6.81
C TRP A 129 -55.81 -7.79 -7.26
N LYS A 130 -55.15 -7.46 -8.37
CA LYS A 130 -53.97 -8.19 -8.86
C LYS A 130 -52.73 -7.34 -8.60
N PRO A 131 -51.78 -7.80 -7.78
CA PRO A 131 -50.51 -7.09 -7.62
C PRO A 131 -49.81 -7.01 -8.97
N LYS A 132 -49.27 -5.83 -9.30
CA LYS A 132 -48.41 -5.67 -10.48
C LYS A 132 -46.98 -5.97 -10.03
N LYS A 133 -46.43 -7.07 -10.55
CA LYS A 133 -44.99 -7.33 -10.51
C LYS A 133 -44.41 -6.93 -11.85
N THR A 134 -43.55 -5.92 -11.86
CA THR A 134 -42.90 -5.46 -13.10
C THR A 134 -41.53 -6.08 -13.30
N LYS A 135 -40.90 -6.55 -12.23
CA LYS A 135 -39.59 -7.23 -12.26
C LYS A 135 -39.57 -8.40 -11.27
N GLU A 136 -38.84 -9.45 -11.62
CA GLU A 136 -38.52 -10.56 -10.69
C GLU A 136 -37.20 -10.25 -9.98
N ILE A 137 -37.24 -10.20 -8.66
CA ILE A 137 -36.06 -9.98 -7.81
C ILE A 137 -35.33 -11.31 -7.66
N LYS A 138 -34.25 -11.47 -8.43
CA LYS A 138 -33.49 -12.75 -8.51
C LYS A 138 -32.42 -12.89 -7.42
N GLY A 139 -32.09 -11.81 -6.71
CA GLY A 139 -31.03 -11.78 -5.71
C GLY A 139 -29.70 -11.28 -6.28
N PRO A 140 -28.61 -11.37 -5.50
CA PRO A 140 -27.33 -10.82 -5.94
C PRO A 140 -26.97 -11.47 -7.27
N ALA A 141 -26.53 -10.65 -8.24
CA ALA A 141 -26.09 -11.16 -9.52
C ALA A 141 -24.94 -12.14 -9.25
N VAL A 142 -25.23 -13.44 -9.28
CA VAL A 142 -24.20 -14.47 -9.29
C VAL A 142 -23.55 -14.33 -10.66
N THR A 143 -22.61 -13.39 -10.78
CA THR A 143 -21.57 -13.49 -11.78
C THR A 143 -20.87 -14.79 -11.45
N ALA A 144 -21.29 -15.86 -12.13
CA ALA A 144 -20.61 -17.13 -12.16
C ALA A 144 -19.26 -16.89 -12.84
N ASP A 145 -18.34 -16.31 -12.09
CA ASP A 145 -16.96 -16.16 -12.48
C ASP A 145 -16.11 -16.27 -11.22
N ASN A 146 -15.75 -17.53 -10.92
CA ASN A 146 -14.53 -18.06 -10.28
C ASN A 146 -13.67 -17.19 -9.33
N SER A 147 -14.19 -16.11 -8.74
CA SER A 147 -13.44 -15.15 -7.92
C SER A 147 -13.77 -15.24 -6.43
N SER A 148 -14.87 -15.93 -6.07
CA SER A 148 -15.32 -16.10 -4.68
C SER A 148 -14.59 -17.21 -3.90
N LYS A 149 -13.54 -17.79 -4.49
CA LYS A 149 -12.47 -18.38 -3.70
C LYS A 149 -11.28 -17.47 -3.91
N ALA A 150 -11.03 -16.58 -2.95
CA ALA A 150 -9.68 -16.09 -2.68
C ALA A 150 -8.86 -17.32 -2.27
N THR A 151 -8.55 -18.15 -3.27
CA THR A 151 -7.84 -19.40 -3.10
C THR A 151 -6.42 -19.00 -2.76
N LYS A 152 -5.77 -19.81 -1.92
CA LYS A 152 -4.38 -19.59 -1.52
C LYS A 152 -3.48 -19.30 -2.74
N GLU A 153 -3.81 -19.85 -3.91
CA GLU A 153 -3.11 -19.60 -5.17
C GLU A 153 -3.24 -18.16 -5.73
N GLN A 154 -4.32 -17.40 -5.46
CA GLN A 154 -4.41 -15.99 -5.87
C GLN A 154 -3.56 -15.10 -4.96
N ARG A 155 -3.51 -15.39 -3.65
CA ARG A 155 -2.49 -14.82 -2.75
C ARG A 155 -1.09 -15.14 -3.26
N ASP A 156 -0.84 -16.36 -3.72
CA ASP A 156 0.47 -16.79 -4.20
C ASP A 156 0.87 -16.12 -5.52
N LYS A 157 -0.08 -15.92 -6.46
CA LYS A 157 0.14 -15.18 -7.70
C LYS A 157 0.29 -13.66 -7.51
N LEU A 158 -0.21 -13.13 -6.39
CA LEU A 158 -0.07 -11.73 -5.97
C LEU A 158 1.16 -11.47 -5.09
N GLY A 159 1.99 -12.49 -4.82
CA GLY A 159 3.17 -12.35 -3.94
C GLY A 159 2.84 -12.19 -2.45
N LEU A 160 1.60 -12.52 -2.05
CA LEU A 160 1.06 -12.37 -0.69
C LEU A 160 1.14 -13.67 0.14
N SER A 161 1.58 -14.81 -0.42
CA SER A 161 2.07 -15.91 0.43
C SER A 161 3.36 -15.50 1.08
N SER A 162 3.51 -15.85 2.35
CA SER A 162 4.73 -15.68 3.11
C SER A 162 5.86 -16.64 2.65
N ASN A 163 6.05 -16.83 1.34
CA ASN A 163 7.25 -17.45 0.79
C ASN A 163 8.37 -16.40 0.72
N GLY A 164 8.84 -16.01 1.91
CA GLY A 164 10.28 -15.93 2.22
C GLY A 164 11.21 -15.18 1.28
N LYS A 165 10.80 -14.07 0.67
CA LYS A 165 11.73 -13.16 -0.03
C LYS A 165 11.63 -11.69 0.38
N GLY A 166 10.92 -11.38 1.47
CA GLY A 166 10.69 -10.01 1.94
C GLY A 166 11.45 -9.61 3.20
N GLN A 167 12.36 -10.45 3.71
CA GLN A 167 13.42 -9.93 4.58
C GLN A 167 14.61 -9.68 3.68
N SER A 168 14.81 -8.42 3.31
CA SER A 168 16.16 -7.95 3.02
C SER A 168 16.99 -8.33 4.24
N ASN A 169 17.74 -9.43 4.11
CA ASN A 169 18.79 -9.75 5.06
C ASN A 169 19.61 -8.46 5.19
N PRO A 170 19.97 -8.00 6.40
CA PRO A 170 20.78 -6.79 6.54
C PRO A 170 21.99 -6.93 5.64
N ARG A 171 21.98 -6.24 4.49
CA ARG A 171 23.06 -6.33 3.54
C ARG A 171 24.19 -5.56 4.19
N GLU A 172 25.21 -6.29 4.61
CA GLU A 172 26.42 -5.69 5.16
C GLU A 172 27.15 -4.98 4.02
N TYR A 173 27.19 -3.65 4.13
CA TYR A 173 28.04 -2.83 3.28
C TYR A 173 29.38 -2.66 3.99
N ALA A 174 30.47 -2.82 3.25
CA ALA A 174 31.81 -2.58 3.77
C ALA A 174 31.96 -1.13 4.26
N GLU A 175 32.85 -0.90 5.23
CA GLU A 175 33.19 0.47 5.64
C GLU A 175 33.95 1.18 4.50
N PRO A 176 33.58 2.42 4.16
CA PRO A 176 34.25 3.16 3.11
C PRO A 176 35.67 3.53 3.51
N THR A 177 36.63 3.22 2.64
CA THR A 177 38.04 3.61 2.77
C THR A 177 38.33 4.98 2.16
N SER A 178 37.52 5.44 1.21
CA SER A 178 37.62 6.74 0.55
C SER A 178 36.25 7.38 0.32
N ALA A 179 36.22 8.68 0.02
CA ALA A 179 35.02 9.38 -0.41
C ALA A 179 34.41 8.76 -1.68
N MET A 180 35.25 8.33 -2.62
CA MET A 180 34.79 7.65 -3.84
C MET A 180 34.26 6.25 -3.55
N ASP A 181 34.87 5.50 -2.63
CA ASP A 181 34.36 4.19 -2.21
C ASP A 181 32.99 4.35 -1.53
N LYS A 182 32.84 5.40 -0.73
CA LYS A 182 31.55 5.76 -0.12
C LYS A 182 30.48 6.04 -1.16
N VAL A 183 30.80 6.78 -2.24
CA VAL A 183 29.86 7.00 -3.34
C VAL A 183 29.43 5.67 -3.95
N GLN A 184 30.35 4.73 -4.15
CA GLN A 184 30.03 3.42 -4.73
C GLN A 184 29.17 2.56 -3.79
N ILE A 185 29.43 2.60 -2.49
CA ILE A 185 28.61 1.93 -1.46
C ILE A 185 27.20 2.55 -1.42
N GLU A 186 27.10 3.88 -1.38
CA GLU A 186 25.81 4.57 -1.38
C GLU A 186 25.03 4.32 -2.67
N LYS A 187 25.70 4.25 -3.82
CA LYS A 187 25.07 3.84 -5.08
C LYS A 187 24.49 2.43 -4.99
N SER A 188 25.24 1.49 -4.42
CA SER A 188 24.76 0.11 -4.25
C SER A 188 23.53 0.07 -3.32
N LYS A 189 23.52 0.88 -2.24
CA LYS A 189 22.34 1.05 -1.38
C LYS A 189 21.15 1.66 -2.11
N GLN A 190 21.40 2.63 -2.99
CA GLN A 190 20.35 3.26 -3.81
C GLN A 190 19.74 2.25 -4.76
N ASP A 191 20.56 1.49 -5.49
CA ASP A 191 20.09 0.46 -6.42
C ASP A 191 19.22 -0.58 -5.67
N ASP A 192 19.70 -1.06 -4.52
CA ASP A 192 18.95 -1.98 -3.66
C ASP A 192 17.62 -1.38 -3.15
N GLY A 193 17.64 -0.13 -2.67
CA GLY A 193 16.45 0.55 -2.18
C GLY A 193 15.43 0.86 -3.28
N LEU A 194 15.90 1.10 -4.52
CA LEU A 194 15.04 1.28 -5.69
C LEU A 194 14.42 -0.04 -6.14
N ASP A 195 15.14 -1.16 -6.03
CA ASP A 195 14.60 -2.50 -6.28
C ASP A 195 13.50 -2.84 -5.27
N ASP A 196 13.75 -2.63 -3.97
CA ASP A 196 12.74 -2.83 -2.91
C ASP A 196 11.51 -1.92 -3.13
N LEU A 197 11.74 -0.65 -3.51
CA LEU A 197 10.66 0.28 -3.83
C LEU A 197 9.85 -0.19 -5.05
N SER A 198 10.52 -0.69 -6.09
CA SER A 198 9.87 -1.25 -7.29
C SER A 198 8.98 -2.45 -6.93
N ASP A 199 9.45 -3.33 -6.05
CA ASP A 199 8.66 -4.47 -5.57
C ASP A 199 7.40 -4.03 -4.81
N VAL A 200 7.51 -3.04 -3.91
CA VAL A 200 6.36 -2.49 -3.19
C VAL A 200 5.38 -1.79 -4.15
N LEU A 201 5.88 -1.04 -5.12
CA LEU A 201 5.04 -0.41 -6.16
C LEU A 201 4.33 -1.46 -7.03
N GLY A 202 4.98 -2.59 -7.32
CA GLY A 202 4.37 -3.73 -7.99
C GLY A 202 3.19 -4.32 -7.20
N GLN A 203 3.37 -4.49 -5.89
CA GLN A 203 2.29 -4.95 -4.99
C GLN A 203 1.15 -3.94 -4.93
N LEU A 204 1.45 -2.65 -4.80
CA LEU A 204 0.47 -1.56 -4.79
C LEU A 204 -0.35 -1.52 -6.09
N LYS A 205 0.29 -1.74 -7.24
CA LYS A 205 -0.40 -1.85 -8.53
C LYS A 205 -1.38 -3.04 -8.55
N GLY A 206 -0.95 -4.20 -8.07
CA GLY A 206 -1.82 -5.38 -7.97
C GLY A 206 -3.06 -5.08 -7.13
N MET A 207 -2.87 -4.52 -5.94
CA MET A 207 -3.97 -4.11 -5.06
C MET A 207 -4.89 -3.06 -5.70
N ALA A 208 -4.35 -2.08 -6.44
CA ALA A 208 -5.15 -1.09 -7.14
C ALA A 208 -6.04 -1.69 -8.23
N VAL A 209 -5.54 -2.69 -8.98
CA VAL A 209 -6.34 -3.41 -9.98
C VAL A 209 -7.45 -4.22 -9.32
N ASP A 210 -7.15 -4.91 -8.22
CA ASP A 210 -8.12 -5.67 -7.44
C ASP A 210 -9.21 -4.76 -6.85
N MET A 211 -8.82 -3.63 -6.25
CA MET A 211 -9.75 -2.61 -5.75
C MET A 211 -10.65 -2.08 -6.87
N GLY A 212 -10.08 -1.77 -8.05
CA GLY A 212 -10.86 -1.29 -9.19
C GLY A 212 -11.89 -2.32 -9.67
N SER A 213 -11.51 -3.59 -9.72
CA SER A 213 -12.39 -4.68 -10.14
C SER A 213 -13.50 -4.94 -9.10
N GLU A 214 -13.18 -4.87 -7.81
CA GLU A 214 -14.13 -4.97 -6.71
C GLU A 214 -15.16 -3.82 -6.74
N ILE A 215 -14.71 -2.58 -6.91
CA ILE A 215 -15.58 -1.40 -7.01
C ILE A 215 -16.51 -1.51 -8.22
N GLU A 216 -15.99 -1.90 -9.38
CA GLU A 216 -16.82 -2.10 -10.59
C GLU A 216 -17.87 -3.20 -10.38
N ARG A 217 -17.53 -4.29 -9.67
CA ARG A 217 -18.50 -5.32 -9.30
C ARG A 217 -19.57 -4.77 -8.36
N GLN A 218 -19.16 -4.03 -7.34
CA GLN A 218 -20.08 -3.43 -6.37
C GLN A 218 -21.03 -2.42 -7.02
N ASN A 219 -20.54 -1.58 -7.93
CA ASN A 219 -21.37 -0.62 -8.66
C ASN A 219 -22.50 -1.33 -9.43
N LYS A 220 -22.19 -2.40 -10.16
CA LYS A 220 -23.20 -3.20 -10.87
C LYS A 220 -24.20 -3.87 -9.93
N ALA A 221 -23.72 -4.35 -8.78
CA ALA A 221 -24.61 -4.91 -7.76
C ALA A 221 -25.54 -3.83 -7.17
N LEU A 222 -25.02 -2.64 -6.87
CA LEU A 222 -25.81 -1.52 -6.37
C LEU A 222 -26.89 -1.07 -7.37
N ASP A 223 -26.59 -1.03 -8.66
CA ASP A 223 -27.60 -0.73 -9.70
C ASP A 223 -28.75 -1.74 -9.66
N GLY A 224 -28.42 -3.03 -9.60
CA GLY A 224 -29.41 -4.10 -9.46
C GLY A 224 -30.22 -3.98 -8.16
N LEU A 225 -29.55 -3.62 -7.05
CA LEU A 225 -30.18 -3.48 -5.75
C LEU A 225 -31.15 -2.29 -5.73
N GLN A 226 -30.78 -1.18 -6.36
CA GLN A 226 -31.64 -0.01 -6.47
C GLN A 226 -32.94 -0.37 -7.19
N ASP A 227 -32.86 -1.05 -8.34
CA ASP A 227 -34.04 -1.53 -9.05
C ASP A 227 -34.91 -2.47 -8.19
N ASP A 228 -34.27 -3.41 -7.47
CA ASP A 228 -34.98 -4.35 -6.59
C ASP A 228 -35.73 -3.60 -5.49
N VAL A 229 -35.09 -2.62 -4.85
CA VAL A 229 -35.69 -1.79 -3.80
C VAL A 229 -36.83 -0.93 -4.34
N ASP A 230 -36.70 -0.36 -5.54
CA ASP A 230 -37.76 0.45 -6.17
C ASP A 230 -39.01 -0.37 -6.47
N GLU A 231 -38.85 -1.60 -6.99
CA GLU A 231 -39.96 -2.53 -7.21
C GLU A 231 -40.62 -2.93 -5.88
N LEU A 232 -39.83 -3.28 -4.86
CA LEU A 232 -40.37 -3.59 -3.52
C LEU A 232 -41.15 -2.41 -2.95
N ASN A 233 -40.62 -1.19 -3.04
CA ASN A 233 -41.28 0.01 -2.55
C ASN A 233 -42.63 0.26 -3.25
N SER A 234 -42.67 0.09 -4.57
CA SER A 234 -43.91 0.20 -5.36
C SER A 234 -44.95 -0.83 -4.90
N ARG A 235 -44.54 -2.09 -4.73
CA ARG A 235 -45.44 -3.18 -4.29
C ARG A 235 -45.93 -3.02 -2.87
N VAL A 236 -45.05 -2.65 -1.93
CA VAL A 236 -45.41 -2.33 -0.54
C VAL A 236 -46.47 -1.22 -0.50
N LYS A 237 -46.28 -0.14 -1.28
CA LYS A 237 -47.27 0.94 -1.37
C LYS A 237 -48.60 0.44 -1.91
N GLY A 238 -48.60 -0.39 -2.96
CA GLY A 238 -49.80 -1.00 -3.52
C GLY A 238 -50.55 -1.89 -2.52
N ALA A 239 -49.82 -2.76 -1.82
CA ALA A 239 -50.37 -3.62 -0.78
C ALA A 239 -50.97 -2.81 0.38
N ASN A 240 -50.28 -1.75 0.83
CA ASN A 240 -50.76 -0.88 1.90
C ASN A 240 -52.05 -0.13 1.49
N GLN A 241 -52.12 0.39 0.25
CA GLN A 241 -53.35 1.01 -0.26
C GLN A 241 -54.51 0.02 -0.32
N ARG A 242 -54.27 -1.23 -0.76
CA ARG A 242 -55.29 -2.27 -0.77
C ARG A 242 -55.76 -2.61 0.64
N ALA A 243 -54.84 -2.77 1.59
CA ALA A 243 -55.16 -3.05 2.98
C ALA A 243 -56.05 -1.95 3.60
N ARG A 244 -55.74 -0.66 3.35
CA ARG A 244 -56.57 0.47 3.79
C ARG A 244 -57.98 0.43 3.21
N LYS A 245 -58.11 0.16 1.90
CA LYS A 245 -59.42 0.01 1.24
C LYS A 245 -60.26 -1.13 1.84
N ILE A 246 -59.64 -2.26 2.19
CA ILE A 246 -60.34 -3.38 2.84
C ILE A 246 -60.82 -2.99 4.25
N LEU A 247 -60.03 -2.21 4.97
CA LEU A 247 -60.37 -1.71 6.31
C LEU A 247 -61.38 -0.55 6.30
N GLY A 248 -61.80 -0.06 5.12
CA GLY A 248 -62.71 1.08 4.98
C GLY A 248 -62.12 2.41 5.48
N LYS A 249 -60.79 2.54 5.49
CA LYS A 249 -60.04 3.75 5.87
C LYS A 249 -59.38 4.41 4.66
#